data_AF-A0A9W9Y7X4-F1
#
_entry.id   AF-A0A9W9Y7X4-F1
#
_cell.length_a   1.000
_cell.length_b   1.000
_cell.length_c   1.000
_cell.angle_alpha   90.00
_cell.angle_beta   90.00
_cell.angle_gamma   90.00
#
_symmetry.space_group_name_H-M   'P 1'
#
loop_
_entity.id
_entity.type
_entity.pdbx_description
1 polymer ?
#
loop_
_entity_poly.entity_id
_entity_poly.type
_entity_poly.pdbx_seq_one_letter_code
_entity_poly.pdbx_strand_id
1 'polypeptide(L)'
;LLPFEKVVDNFDAEYEYITNEGTLFTFKTNLKAPRYKLINIDFSKPEMEHWTTLVEEDEKDVLEWVACVKQNMLVLCYLHDVKSVLRSSQSDRRKIDVEFFLLISGSVVRLLRAEEGFR
;
A
#
# COMPACT_ATOMS: atom_id res chain seq x y z
N LEU A 1 -10.73 -21.18 -22.43
CA LEU A 1 -11.19 -20.11 -21.52
C LEU A 1 -10.45 -20.30 -20.20
N LEU A 2 -9.83 -19.24 -19.68
CA LEU A 2 -9.30 -19.28 -18.31
C LEU A 2 -10.48 -19.18 -17.34
N PRO A 3 -10.54 -19.99 -16.27
CA PRO A 3 -11.55 -19.84 -15.25
C PRO A 3 -11.40 -18.46 -14.58
N PHE A 4 -12.51 -17.76 -14.38
CA PHE A 4 -12.56 -16.47 -13.69
C PHE A 4 -13.25 -16.68 -12.34
N GLU A 5 -12.53 -16.37 -11.27
CA GLU A 5 -13.02 -16.47 -9.90
C GLU A 5 -13.03 -15.08 -9.27
N LYS A 6 -14.18 -14.71 -8.68
CA LYS A 6 -14.36 -13.41 -8.06
C LYS A 6 -14.00 -13.49 -6.58
N VAL A 7 -12.97 -12.75 -6.19
CA VAL A 7 -12.55 -12.62 -4.77
C VAL A 7 -13.29 -11.47 -4.09
N VAL A 8 -13.52 -10.38 -4.83
CA VAL A 8 -14.31 -9.22 -4.38
C VAL A 8 -15.39 -8.97 -5.44
N ASP A 9 -16.65 -9.00 -5.05
CA ASP A 9 -17.81 -8.75 -5.93
C ASP A 9 -18.74 -7.65 -5.38
N ASN A 10 -18.31 -6.97 -4.33
CA ASN A 10 -18.98 -5.86 -3.68
C ASN A 10 -18.06 -4.64 -3.75
N PHE A 11 -18.56 -3.51 -4.27
CA PHE A 11 -17.81 -2.24 -4.30
C PHE A 11 -17.82 -1.57 -2.90
N ASP A 12 -17.51 -2.34 -1.86
CA ASP A 12 -17.57 -1.93 -0.46
C ASP A 12 -16.33 -1.17 0.01
N ALA A 13 -15.21 -1.39 -0.69
CA ALA A 13 -13.92 -0.79 -0.43
C ALA A 13 -13.05 -0.77 -1.70
N GLU A 14 -11.94 -0.05 -1.62
CA GLU A 14 -10.86 -0.13 -2.58
C GLU A 14 -9.97 -1.35 -2.26
N TYR A 15 -9.47 -2.02 -3.30
CA TYR A 15 -8.54 -3.14 -3.18
C TYR A 15 -7.42 -2.98 -4.21
N GLU A 16 -6.32 -2.37 -3.80
CA GLU A 16 -5.15 -2.14 -4.65
C GLU A 16 -4.14 -3.28 -4.47
N TYR A 17 -3.82 -4.00 -5.54
CA TYR A 17 -2.82 -5.07 -5.52
C TYR A 17 -1.42 -4.50 -5.31
N ILE A 18 -0.67 -5.08 -4.36
CA ILE A 18 0.71 -4.67 -4.05
C ILE A 18 1.73 -5.70 -4.52
N THR A 19 1.55 -6.96 -4.12
CA THR A 19 2.46 -8.08 -4.43
C THR A 19 1.79 -9.40 -4.09
N ASN A 20 2.37 -10.52 -4.50
CA ASN A 20 2.00 -11.83 -4.00
C ASN A 20 3.21 -12.76 -3.89
N GLU A 21 3.07 -13.78 -3.04
CA GLU A 21 3.96 -14.92 -3.00
C GLU A 21 3.13 -16.20 -3.12
N GLY A 22 3.30 -16.93 -4.22
CA GLY A 22 2.44 -18.08 -4.50
C GLY A 22 0.96 -17.66 -4.54
N THR A 23 0.14 -18.24 -3.67
CA THR A 23 -1.29 -17.94 -3.54
C THR A 23 -1.61 -16.85 -2.53
N LEU A 24 -0.63 -16.31 -1.80
CA LEU A 24 -0.85 -15.26 -0.80
C LEU A 24 -0.66 -13.89 -1.43
N PHE A 25 -1.76 -13.14 -1.60
CA PHE A 25 -1.78 -11.83 -2.24
C PHE A 25 -1.95 -10.72 -1.20
N THR A 26 -1.13 -9.68 -1.30
CA THR A 26 -1.21 -8.49 -0.45
C THR A 26 -1.92 -7.36 -1.16
N PHE A 27 -2.90 -6.77 -0.47
CA PHE A 27 -3.68 -5.64 -0.97
C PHE A 27 -3.66 -4.47 0.02
N LYS A 28 -3.63 -3.25 -0.51
CA LYS A 28 -4.01 -2.03 0.25
C LYS A 28 -5.53 -1.86 0.13
N THR A 29 -6.19 -1.66 1.26
CA THR A 29 -7.65 -1.49 1.30
C THR A 29 -8.09 -0.47 2.34
N ASN A 30 -9.22 0.18 2.09
CA ASN A 30 -9.91 1.02 3.07
C ASN A 30 -11.11 0.32 3.72
N LEU A 31 -11.25 -1.00 3.54
CA LEU A 31 -12.32 -1.80 4.15
C LEU A 31 -12.32 -1.63 5.68
N LYS A 32 -13.32 -0.90 6.18
CA LYS A 32 -13.47 -0.53 7.60
C LYS A 32 -12.23 0.15 8.19
N ALA A 33 -11.43 0.80 7.34
CA ALA A 33 -10.16 1.43 7.68
C ALA A 33 -9.98 2.70 6.83
N PRO A 34 -10.58 3.85 7.22
CA PRO A 34 -10.58 5.06 6.40
C PRO A 34 -9.19 5.62 6.06
N ARG A 35 -8.15 5.32 6.86
CA ARG A 35 -6.74 5.67 6.60
C ARG A 35 -5.93 4.56 5.94
N TYR A 36 -6.62 3.56 5.39
CA TYR A 36 -6.09 2.38 4.72
C TYR A 36 -5.26 1.46 5.62
N LYS A 37 -5.24 0.18 5.24
CA LYS A 37 -4.46 -0.88 5.87
C LYS A 37 -3.96 -1.86 4.80
N LEU A 38 -3.03 -2.75 5.17
CA LEU A 38 -2.63 -3.86 4.31
C LEU A 38 -3.25 -5.15 4.79
N ILE A 39 -3.85 -5.90 3.87
CA ILE A 39 -4.40 -7.23 4.12
C ILE A 39 -3.73 -8.26 3.22
N ASN A 40 -3.70 -9.50 3.69
CA ASN A 40 -3.34 -10.66 2.90
C ASN A 40 -4.57 -11.53 2.66
N ILE A 41 -4.70 -12.01 1.43
CA ILE A 41 -5.75 -12.92 0.97
C ILE A 41 -5.05 -14.14 0.35
N ASP A 42 -5.28 -15.32 0.90
CA ASP A 42 -4.87 -16.57 0.27
C ASP A 42 -5.91 -16.98 -0.78
N PHE A 43 -5.54 -16.99 -2.05
CA PHE A 43 -6.43 -17.34 -3.15
C PHE A 43 -6.80 -18.84 -3.16
N SER A 44 -6.17 -19.67 -2.32
CA SER A 44 -6.64 -21.03 -2.05
C SER A 44 -7.85 -21.09 -1.11
N LYS A 45 -8.09 -20.00 -0.36
CA LYS A 45 -9.19 -19.81 0.62
C LYS A 45 -9.63 -18.33 0.61
N PRO A 46 -10.27 -17.86 -0.48
CA PRO A 46 -10.49 -16.44 -0.73
C PRO A 46 -11.58 -15.81 0.15
N GLU A 47 -12.29 -16.61 0.96
CA GLU A 47 -13.38 -16.14 1.81
C GLU A 47 -12.91 -15.06 2.81
N MET A 48 -13.72 -14.02 3.02
CA MET A 48 -13.35 -12.85 3.85
C MET A 48 -12.98 -13.22 5.28
N GLU A 49 -13.53 -14.32 5.81
CA GLU A 49 -13.24 -14.85 7.14
C GLU A 49 -11.79 -15.34 7.29
N HIS A 50 -11.10 -15.59 6.17
CA HIS A 50 -9.71 -16.04 6.13
C HIS A 50 -8.72 -14.92 5.84
N TRP A 51 -9.19 -13.70 5.58
CA TRP A 51 -8.31 -12.56 5.34
C TRP A 51 -7.58 -12.17 6.62
N THR A 52 -6.33 -11.79 6.48
CA THR A 52 -5.48 -11.39 7.62
C THR A 52 -4.97 -9.98 7.43
N THR A 53 -4.90 -9.20 8.51
CA THR A 53 -4.27 -7.88 8.45
C THR A 53 -2.75 -8.04 8.54
N LEU A 54 -2.01 -7.55 7.55
CA LEU A 54 -0.55 -7.50 7.54
C LEU A 54 -0.04 -6.22 8.23
N VAL A 55 -0.69 -5.09 7.96
CA VAL A 55 -0.40 -3.79 8.57
C VAL A 55 -1.72 -3.15 8.94
N GLU A 56 -1.92 -2.89 10.23
CA GLU A 56 -3.12 -2.22 10.73
C GLU A 56 -3.21 -0.77 10.24
N GLU A 57 -4.42 -0.23 10.27
CA GLU A 57 -4.66 1.20 10.02
C GLU A 57 -3.88 2.03 11.04
N ASP A 58 -3.15 3.05 10.59
CA ASP A 58 -2.46 3.95 11.51
C ASP A 58 -3.47 4.83 12.26
N GLU A 59 -3.14 5.23 13.49
CA GLU A 59 -4.03 6.04 14.32
C GLU A 59 -4.19 7.48 13.79
N LYS A 60 -3.18 7.99 13.06
CA LYS A 60 -3.09 9.40 12.65
C LYS A 60 -2.90 9.56 11.15
N ASP A 61 -2.09 8.72 10.55
CA ASP A 61 -1.58 8.97 9.20
C ASP A 61 -2.32 8.16 8.15
N VAL A 62 -2.53 8.74 6.97
CA VAL A 62 -3.15 8.03 5.84
C VAL A 62 -2.08 7.24 5.09
N LEU A 63 -2.25 5.93 4.93
CA LEU A 63 -1.39 5.14 4.06
C LEU A 63 -1.71 5.48 2.59
N GLU A 64 -0.82 6.22 1.95
CA GLU A 64 -1.02 6.78 0.60
C GLU A 64 -0.71 5.74 -0.47
N TRP A 65 0.50 5.17 -0.44
CA TRP A 65 0.94 4.15 -1.39
C TRP A 65 1.88 3.14 -0.74
N VAL A 66 1.94 1.95 -1.34
CA VAL A 66 2.84 0.87 -0.94
C VAL A 66 3.54 0.31 -2.15
N ALA A 67 4.85 0.08 -2.03
CA ALA A 67 5.65 -0.54 -3.08
C ALA A 67 6.38 -1.77 -2.54
N CYS A 68 6.36 -2.86 -3.30
CA CYS A 68 7.20 -4.03 -3.04
C CYS A 68 8.56 -3.86 -3.72
N VAL A 69 9.62 -4.03 -2.94
CA VAL A 69 11.03 -3.91 -3.36
C VAL A 69 11.74 -5.21 -3.00
N LYS A 70 12.58 -5.73 -3.90
CA LYS A 70 13.36 -6.98 -3.68
C LYS A 70 12.51 -8.17 -3.20
N GLN A 71 11.26 -8.27 -3.65
CA GLN A 71 10.32 -9.39 -3.42
C GLN A 71 9.82 -9.56 -1.97
N ASN A 72 10.54 -9.09 -0.94
CA ASN A 72 10.17 -9.29 0.46
C ASN A 72 10.24 -8.02 1.33
N MET A 73 10.40 -6.85 0.72
CA MET A 73 10.48 -5.58 1.43
C MET A 73 9.36 -4.67 0.96
N LEU A 74 8.52 -4.21 1.88
CA LEU A 74 7.48 -3.23 1.58
C LEU A 74 7.95 -1.85 2.02
N VAL A 75 7.81 -0.89 1.12
CA VAL A 75 7.98 0.54 1.40
C VAL A 75 6.60 1.15 1.49
N LEU A 76 6.26 1.68 2.67
CA LEU A 76 4.97 2.30 2.94
C LEU A 76 5.17 3.82 3.06
N CYS A 77 4.39 4.57 2.28
CA CYS A 77 4.36 6.02 2.37
C CYS A 77 3.08 6.47 3.05
N TYR A 78 3.25 7.21 4.13
CA TYR A 78 2.18 7.78 4.91
C TYR A 78 2.11 9.29 4.71
N LEU A 79 0.89 9.79 4.69
CA LEU A 79 0.56 11.21 4.65
C LEU A 79 0.21 11.67 6.08
N HIS A 80 1.10 12.46 6.68
CA HIS A 80 0.94 13.05 8.01
C HIS A 80 0.66 14.56 7.88
N ASP A 81 -0.38 15.05 8.56
CA ASP A 81 -0.71 16.48 8.68
C ASP A 81 -0.58 17.26 7.36
N VAL A 82 -1.49 17.00 6.40
CA VAL A 82 -1.52 17.60 5.04
C VAL A 82 -1.46 19.13 5.04
N LYS A 83 -0.26 19.70 5.15
CA LYS A 83 -0.01 21.14 4.98
C LYS A 83 0.39 21.40 3.54
N SER A 84 -0.61 21.61 2.69
CA SER A 84 -0.40 22.07 1.32
C SER A 84 0.06 23.53 1.33
N VAL A 85 1.36 23.78 1.15
CA VAL A 85 1.91 25.12 0.91
C VAL A 85 2.33 25.21 -0.56
N LEU A 86 1.49 25.84 -1.38
CA LEU A 86 1.81 26.13 -2.78
C LEU A 86 2.91 27.20 -2.86
N ARG A 87 4.05 26.86 -3.47
CA ARG A 87 5.07 27.84 -3.90
C ARG A 87 5.52 27.51 -5.32
N SER A 88 5.32 28.44 -6.24
CA SER A 88 5.85 28.37 -7.60
C SER A 88 7.26 28.96 -7.66
N SER A 89 8.20 28.21 -8.24
CA SER A 89 9.52 28.72 -8.62
C SER A 89 9.96 28.03 -9.91
N GLN A 90 10.30 28.80 -10.94
CA GLN A 90 10.78 28.30 -12.22
C GLN A 90 12.27 28.65 -12.35
N SER A 91 13.13 27.67 -12.65
CA SER A 91 14.24 27.82 -13.60
C SER A 91 14.95 26.48 -13.85
N ASP A 92 15.10 26.17 -15.13
CA ASP A 92 15.74 25.02 -15.79
C ASP A 92 17.11 24.57 -15.21
N ARG A 93 17.30 23.25 -15.03
CA ARG A 93 18.52 22.49 -15.39
C ARG A 93 18.37 20.98 -15.11
N ARG A 94 18.71 20.16 -16.12
CA ARG A 94 18.76 18.69 -16.08
C ARG A 94 19.70 18.14 -15.00
N LYS A 95 19.13 17.32 -14.12
CA LYS A 95 19.77 16.30 -13.28
C LYS A 95 18.83 15.10 -13.25
N ILE A 96 19.31 13.88 -13.50
CA ILE A 96 18.57 12.66 -13.12
C ILE A 96 19.11 12.28 -11.75
N ASP A 97 18.59 12.99 -10.75
CA ASP A 97 18.60 12.54 -9.37
C ASP A 97 17.32 11.69 -9.21
N VAL A 98 17.44 10.45 -8.73
CA VAL A 98 16.26 9.73 -8.21
C VAL A 98 15.98 10.31 -6.83
N GLU A 99 15.49 11.55 -6.82
CA GLU A 99 14.87 12.17 -5.67
C GLU A 99 13.45 11.62 -5.57
N PHE A 100 13.15 10.91 -4.48
CA PHE A 100 11.77 10.82 -4.02
C PHE A 100 11.36 12.23 -3.65
N PHE A 101 10.76 12.94 -4.60
CA PHE A 101 10.15 14.23 -4.36
C PHE A 101 8.93 14.00 -3.46
N LEU A 102 9.16 13.93 -2.15
CA LEU A 102 8.12 14.15 -1.16
C LEU A 102 7.77 15.64 -1.27
N LEU A 103 6.97 16.00 -2.28
CA LEU A 103 6.56 17.37 -2.61
C LEU A 103 5.73 18.03 -1.51
N ILE A 104 5.45 17.32 -0.43
CA ILE A 104 4.60 17.74 0.66
C ILE A 104 5.40 17.65 1.96
N SER A 105 5.51 18.80 2.62
CA SER A 105 5.93 18.89 4.01
C SER A 105 4.98 18.05 4.87
N GLY A 106 5.29 16.77 5.10
CA GLY A 106 4.42 15.88 5.88
C GLY A 106 4.49 14.39 5.56
N SER A 107 5.31 13.90 4.63
CA SER A 107 5.35 12.45 4.36
C SER A 107 6.30 11.70 5.31
N VAL A 108 5.83 10.56 5.82
CA VAL A 108 6.63 9.61 6.61
C VAL A 108 6.80 8.33 5.80
N VAL A 109 8.05 7.91 5.59
CA VAL A 109 8.36 6.63 4.92
C VAL A 109 8.72 5.60 5.97
N ARG A 110 7.95 4.51 6.04
CA ARG A 110 8.25 3.35 6.89
C ARG A 110 8.68 2.19 6.00
N LEU A 111 9.86 1.63 6.29
CA LEU A 111 10.25 0.35 5.74
C LEU A 111 9.72 -0.77 6.64
N LEU A 112 8.94 -1.66 6.06
CA LEU A 112 8.57 -2.92 6.69
C LEU A 112 9.29 -4.03 5.95
N ARG A 113 10.17 -4.72 6.68
CA ARG A 113 10.60 -6.05 6.27
C ARG A 113 9.43 -6.97 6.56
N ALA A 114 8.95 -7.69 5.56
CA ALA A 114 8.06 -8.81 5.83
C ALA A 114 8.91 -9.84 6.60
N GLU A 115 8.91 -9.77 7.93
CA GLU A 115 9.56 -10.80 8.74
C GLU A 115 8.75 -12.08 8.63
N GLU A 116 9.48 -13.16 8.36
CA GLU A 116 9.03 -14.53 8.05
C GLU A 116 7.57 -14.85 8.40
N GLY A 117 6.69 -14.53 7.45
CA GLY A 117 5.40 -15.16 7.22
C GLY A 117 5.43 -15.96 5.92
N PHE A 118 6.55 -16.66 5.68
CA PHE A 118 6.82 -17.56 4.55
C PHE A 118 6.73 -19.01 5.07
N ARG A 119 5.59 -19.44 5.58
CA ARG A 119 5.32 -20.85 5.89
C ARG A 119 3.96 -21.28 5.39
#